data_AF-A0A380TFM1-F1
#
_entry.id   AF-A0A380TFM1-F1
#
_cell.length_a   1.000
_cell.length_b   1.000
_cell.length_c   1.000
_cell.angle_alpha   90.00
_cell.angle_beta   90.00
_cell.angle_gamma   90.00
#
_symmetry.space_group_name_H-M   'P 1'
#
loop_
_entity.id
_entity.type
_entity.pdbx_description
1 polymer ?
#
loop_
_entity_poly.entity_id
_entity_poly.type
_entity_poly.pdbx_seq_one_letter_code
_entity_poly.pdbx_strand_id
1 'polypeptide(L)'
;MQRFLDSLSFSQPYLLGLLFMVVVVLFMPGCATASADSAGRTRNFATTAATTAGGAYIGAREGGGKAKNAAVGAAAGFVVGETINYFNNKAQREAYLAGYEKGQSNAVKQQYWIARDNQRPLLDDGYEETYYEIDVPQTDRDGVRREPTKRVIRVVMPKEETGS
;
A
#
# COMPACT_ATOMS: atom_id res chain seq x y z
N MET A 1 -12.59 -21.65 -55.32
CA MET A 1 -12.96 -21.55 -53.89
C MET A 1 -12.25 -22.57 -52.99
N GLN A 2 -11.75 -23.71 -53.49
CA GLN A 2 -11.09 -24.73 -52.64
C GLN A 2 -9.71 -24.31 -52.09
N ARG A 3 -8.88 -23.61 -52.88
CA ARG A 3 -7.56 -23.11 -52.41
C ARG A 3 -7.60 -22.11 -51.24
N PHE A 4 -8.71 -21.41 -51.04
CA PHE A 4 -8.88 -20.44 -49.96
C PHE A 4 -9.28 -21.13 -48.64
N LEU A 5 -9.93 -22.30 -48.72
CA LEU A 5 -10.31 -23.09 -47.56
C LEU A 5 -9.10 -23.86 -47.01
N ASP A 6 -8.17 -24.29 -47.88
CA ASP A 6 -6.91 -24.92 -47.48
C ASP A 6 -5.93 -23.95 -46.82
N SER A 7 -5.92 -22.67 -47.20
CA SER A 7 -5.11 -21.65 -46.51
C SER A 7 -5.67 -21.27 -45.13
N LEU A 8 -6.99 -21.36 -44.95
CA LEU A 8 -7.66 -21.17 -43.66
C LEU A 8 -7.41 -22.35 -42.71
N SER A 9 -7.38 -23.59 -43.20
CA SER A 9 -7.06 -24.76 -42.36
C SER A 9 -5.60 -24.78 -41.90
N PHE A 10 -4.67 -24.34 -42.77
CA PHE A 10 -3.25 -24.22 -42.43
C PHE A 10 -2.96 -23.10 -41.41
N SER A 11 -3.76 -22.02 -41.42
CA SER A 11 -3.64 -20.89 -40.48
C SER A 11 -4.48 -21.05 -39.22
N GLN A 12 -5.35 -22.06 -39.15
CA GLN A 12 -6.23 -22.36 -38.03
C GLN A 12 -5.52 -22.54 -36.68
N PRO A 13 -4.38 -23.27 -36.55
CA PRO A 13 -3.70 -23.40 -35.26
C PRO A 13 -3.06 -22.08 -34.81
N TYR A 14 -2.62 -21.24 -35.76
CA TYR A 14 -2.04 -19.94 -35.47
C TYR A 14 -3.11 -18.90 -35.09
N LEU A 15 -4.29 -18.95 -35.71
CA LEU A 15 -5.43 -18.10 -35.37
C LEU A 15 -6.00 -18.44 -33.99
N LEU A 16 -6.12 -19.74 -33.65
CA LEU A 16 -6.49 -20.17 -32.29
C LEU A 16 -5.44 -19.78 -31.26
N GLY A 17 -4.15 -19.91 -31.57
CA GLY A 17 -3.07 -19.46 -30.70
C GLY A 17 -3.08 -17.95 -30.45
N LEU A 18 -3.30 -17.16 -31.50
CA LEU A 18 -3.38 -15.70 -31.40
C LEU A 18 -4.62 -15.26 -30.61
N LEU A 19 -5.77 -15.88 -30.86
CA LEU A 19 -6.99 -15.60 -30.11
C LEU A 19 -6.84 -15.97 -28.63
N PHE A 20 -6.21 -17.10 -28.31
CA PHE A 20 -5.90 -17.48 -26.94
C PHE A 20 -4.95 -16.48 -26.28
N MET A 21 -3.93 -16.01 -27.01
CA MET A 21 -3.00 -15.00 -26.50
C MET A 21 -3.70 -13.65 -26.23
N VAL A 22 -4.61 -13.22 -27.12
CA VAL A 22 -5.43 -12.01 -26.92
C VAL A 22 -6.36 -12.16 -25.71
N VAL A 23 -6.97 -13.33 -25.53
CA VAL A 23 -7.82 -13.62 -24.36
C VAL A 23 -6.98 -13.61 -23.08
N VAL A 24 -5.80 -14.23 -23.06
CA VAL A 24 -4.91 -14.21 -21.89
C VAL A 24 -4.45 -12.78 -21.56
N VAL A 25 -4.16 -11.95 -22.56
CA VAL A 25 -3.84 -10.52 -22.37
C VAL A 25 -5.02 -9.73 -21.81
N LEU A 26 -6.25 -10.02 -22.24
CA LEU A 26 -7.46 -9.38 -21.72
C LEU A 26 -7.86 -9.85 -20.31
N PHE A 27 -7.53 -11.10 -19.97
CA PHE A 27 -7.87 -11.72 -18.68
C PHE A 27 -6.74 -11.68 -17.65
N MET A 28 -5.60 -11.05 -17.94
CA MET A 28 -4.62 -10.63 -16.93
C MET A 28 -4.98 -9.21 -16.45
N PRO A 29 -5.66 -9.01 -15.31
CA PRO A 29 -5.90 -7.68 -14.74
C PRO A 29 -4.66 -7.20 -13.95
N GLY A 30 -3.46 -7.60 -14.39
CA GLY A 30 -2.22 -7.46 -13.64
C GLY A 30 -1.20 -6.59 -14.37
N CYS A 31 -0.76 -5.52 -13.69
CA CYS A 31 0.33 -4.60 -14.06
C CYS A 31 0.01 -3.43 -15.01
N ALA A 32 -1.24 -3.26 -15.42
CA ALA A 32 -1.83 -1.94 -15.55
C ALA A 32 -2.93 -1.80 -14.50
N THR A 33 -2.55 -1.83 -13.22
CA THR A 33 -3.11 -0.77 -12.39
C THR A 33 -2.88 0.48 -13.21
N ALA A 34 -3.97 1.12 -13.65
CA ALA A 34 -4.04 2.56 -13.69
C ALA A 34 -3.50 3.03 -12.33
N SER A 35 -2.18 3.03 -12.23
CA SER A 35 -1.42 3.70 -11.21
C SER A 35 -1.95 5.11 -11.24
N ALA A 36 -2.02 5.70 -10.07
CA ALA A 36 -2.50 7.03 -9.77
C ALA A 36 -2.07 8.15 -10.76
N ASP A 37 -1.14 7.92 -11.69
CA ASP A 37 -0.79 8.81 -12.80
C ASP A 37 -1.87 8.98 -13.89
N SER A 38 -2.74 8.00 -14.17
CA SER A 38 -3.86 8.22 -15.11
C SER A 38 -5.10 8.83 -14.45
N ALA A 39 -5.25 8.70 -13.13
CA ALA A 39 -6.33 9.34 -12.38
C ALA A 39 -6.12 10.87 -12.21
N GLY A 40 -4.89 11.37 -12.28
CA GLY A 40 -4.60 12.80 -12.11
C GLY A 40 -4.64 13.65 -13.38
N ARG A 41 -4.65 13.02 -14.58
CA ARG A 41 -4.50 13.78 -15.84
C ARG A 41 -5.21 13.20 -17.06
N THR A 42 -6.05 12.18 -16.90
CA THR A 42 -6.98 11.81 -17.97
C THR A 42 -8.30 12.53 -17.71
N ARG A 43 -8.64 13.50 -18.55
CA ARG A 43 -10.05 13.91 -18.68
C ARG A 43 -10.78 12.61 -19.00
N ASN A 44 -11.73 12.15 -18.17
CA ASN A 44 -12.51 10.97 -18.52
C ASN A 44 -13.36 11.34 -19.73
N PHE A 45 -12.79 11.11 -20.91
CA PHE A 45 -13.41 11.38 -22.19
C PHE A 45 -14.72 10.61 -22.30
N ALA A 46 -14.79 9.43 -21.69
CA ALA A 46 -16.01 8.65 -21.54
C ALA A 46 -17.12 9.43 -20.82
N THR A 47 -16.82 10.11 -19.71
CA THR A 47 -17.82 10.89 -18.95
C THR A 47 -18.29 12.10 -19.75
N THR A 48 -17.38 12.88 -20.31
CA THR A 48 -17.74 14.05 -21.13
C THR A 48 -18.49 13.62 -22.40
N ALA A 49 -18.06 12.56 -23.09
CA ALA A 49 -18.73 12.05 -24.27
C ALA A 49 -20.13 11.51 -23.93
N ALA A 50 -20.26 10.78 -22.83
CA ALA A 50 -21.56 10.27 -22.37
C ALA A 50 -22.52 11.39 -21.98
N THR A 51 -22.08 12.41 -21.23
CA THR A 51 -22.94 13.53 -20.85
C THR A 51 -23.27 14.40 -22.06
N THR A 52 -22.33 14.61 -22.98
CA THR A 52 -22.56 15.34 -24.25
C THR A 52 -23.57 14.61 -25.12
N ALA A 53 -23.39 13.30 -25.35
CA ALA A 53 -24.31 12.50 -26.15
C ALA A 53 -25.69 12.38 -25.48
N GLY A 54 -25.73 12.18 -24.16
CA GLY A 54 -26.97 12.14 -23.38
C GLY A 54 -27.70 13.47 -23.41
N GLY A 55 -26.98 14.58 -23.25
CA GLY A 55 -27.53 15.93 -23.39
C GLY A 55 -28.06 16.18 -24.81
N ALA A 56 -27.35 15.75 -25.85
CA ALA A 56 -27.79 15.86 -27.23
C ALA A 56 -29.10 15.08 -27.47
N TYR A 57 -29.19 13.87 -26.94
CA TYR A 57 -30.37 13.02 -27.03
C TYR A 57 -31.58 13.66 -26.33
N ILE A 58 -31.40 14.15 -25.10
CA ILE A 58 -32.46 14.83 -24.35
C ILE A 58 -32.90 16.10 -25.09
N GLY A 59 -31.96 16.92 -25.55
CA GLY A 59 -32.26 18.15 -26.30
C GLY A 59 -32.97 17.89 -27.63
N ALA A 60 -32.64 16.79 -28.31
CA ALA A 60 -33.35 16.37 -29.52
C ALA A 60 -34.78 15.91 -29.21
N ARG A 61 -34.98 15.16 -28.12
CA ARG A 61 -36.29 14.61 -27.74
C ARG A 61 -37.26 15.70 -27.28
N GLU A 62 -36.81 16.61 -26.41
CA GLU A 62 -37.61 17.75 -25.93
C GLU A 62 -37.89 18.75 -27.06
N GLY A 63 -36.93 18.88 -27.99
CA GLY A 63 -36.95 19.84 -29.07
C GLY A 63 -37.64 19.40 -30.36
N GLY A 64 -38.36 18.27 -30.36
CA GLY A 64 -39.07 17.74 -31.53
C GLY A 64 -38.15 17.32 -32.68
N GLY A 65 -36.95 16.81 -32.38
CA GLY A 65 -36.00 16.28 -33.37
C GLY A 65 -35.19 17.35 -34.11
N LYS A 66 -35.30 18.63 -33.76
CA LYS A 66 -34.56 19.71 -34.42
C LYS A 66 -33.09 19.68 -34.02
N ALA A 67 -32.20 19.67 -35.02
CA ALA A 67 -30.73 19.65 -34.82
C ALA A 67 -30.23 20.77 -33.89
N LYS A 68 -30.85 21.95 -33.93
CA LYS A 68 -30.52 23.07 -33.04
C LYS A 68 -30.71 22.73 -31.56
N ASN A 69 -31.79 22.02 -31.21
CA ASN A 69 -32.09 21.68 -29.82
C ASN A 69 -31.19 20.54 -29.34
N ALA A 70 -30.84 19.59 -30.22
CA ALA A 70 -29.82 18.59 -29.97
C ALA A 70 -28.44 19.23 -29.70
N ALA A 71 -28.05 20.23 -30.49
CA ALA A 71 -26.78 20.94 -30.29
C ALA A 71 -26.73 21.69 -28.95
N VAL A 72 -27.84 22.35 -28.57
CA VAL A 72 -27.96 23.01 -27.25
C VAL A 72 -27.86 22.00 -26.11
N GLY A 73 -28.55 20.87 -26.21
CA GLY A 73 -28.47 19.79 -25.23
C GLY A 73 -27.06 19.19 -25.14
N ALA A 74 -26.39 19.01 -26.28
CA ALA A 74 -25.01 18.52 -26.34
C ALA A 74 -24.04 19.47 -25.62
N ALA A 75 -24.15 20.77 -25.90
CA ALA A 75 -23.33 21.79 -25.25
C ALA A 75 -23.56 21.82 -23.73
N ALA A 76 -24.82 21.74 -23.28
CA ALA A 76 -25.14 21.65 -21.86
C ALA A 76 -24.54 20.38 -21.22
N GLY A 77 -24.69 19.23 -21.89
CA GLY A 77 -24.12 17.96 -21.46
C GLY A 77 -22.58 17.97 -21.40
N PHE A 78 -21.92 18.63 -22.33
CA PHE A 78 -20.47 18.81 -22.34
C PHE A 78 -19.99 19.61 -21.13
N VAL A 79 -20.63 20.75 -20.84
CA VAL A 79 -20.31 21.58 -19.67
C VAL A 79 -20.46 20.76 -18.39
N VAL A 80 -21.59 20.06 -18.22
CA VAL A 80 -21.82 19.19 -17.06
C VAL A 80 -20.71 18.15 -16.93
N GLY A 81 -20.36 17.46 -18.02
CA GLY A 81 -19.29 16.46 -18.05
C GLY A 81 -17.92 17.03 -17.66
N GLU A 82 -17.59 18.24 -18.11
CA GLU A 82 -16.35 18.92 -17.73
C GLU A 82 -16.35 19.27 -16.23
N THR A 83 -17.47 19.73 -15.67
CA THR A 83 -17.59 19.97 -14.23
C THR A 83 -17.41 18.69 -13.41
N ILE A 84 -18.05 17.59 -13.81
CA ILE A 84 -17.90 16.29 -13.13
C ILE A 84 -16.44 15.84 -13.18
N ASN A 85 -15.79 15.98 -14.34
CA ASN A 85 -14.37 15.67 -14.49
C ASN A 85 -13.47 16.56 -13.61
N TYR A 86 -13.80 17.84 -13.48
CA TYR A 86 -13.09 18.74 -12.58
C TYR A 86 -13.20 18.31 -11.11
N PHE A 87 -14.41 18.00 -10.63
CA PHE A 87 -14.61 17.53 -9.26
C PHE A 87 -13.94 16.19 -9.00
N ASN A 88 -14.05 15.25 -9.94
CA ASN A 88 -13.37 13.96 -9.83
C ASN A 88 -11.85 14.12 -9.76
N ASN A 89 -11.26 14.95 -10.63
CA ASN A 89 -9.82 15.17 -10.60
C ASN A 89 -9.36 15.84 -9.28
N LYS A 90 -10.15 16.79 -8.77
CA LYS A 90 -9.89 17.40 -7.45
C LYS A 90 -9.92 16.36 -6.32
N ALA A 91 -10.97 15.53 -6.28
CA ALA A 91 -11.11 14.48 -5.28
C ALA A 91 -9.99 13.43 -5.35
N GLN A 92 -9.58 13.04 -6.57
CA GLN A 92 -8.45 12.14 -6.79
C GLN A 92 -7.14 12.75 -6.30
N ARG A 93 -6.91 14.04 -6.56
CA ARG A 93 -5.72 14.75 -6.10
C ARG A 93 -5.68 14.89 -4.58
N GLU A 94 -6.80 15.23 -3.95
CA GLU A 94 -6.91 15.27 -2.48
C GLU A 94 -6.69 13.89 -1.86
N ALA A 95 -7.29 12.84 -2.43
CA ALA A 95 -7.07 11.46 -1.98
C ALA A 95 -5.60 11.02 -2.14
N TYR A 96 -4.95 11.42 -3.23
CA TYR A 96 -3.54 11.15 -3.47
C TYR A 96 -2.65 11.87 -2.44
N LEU A 97 -2.87 13.17 -2.22
CA LEU A 97 -2.12 13.95 -1.24
C LEU A 97 -2.33 13.43 0.19
N ALA A 98 -3.58 13.15 0.58
CA ALA A 98 -3.89 12.57 1.89
C ALA A 98 -3.25 11.18 2.06
N GLY A 99 -3.24 10.36 1.01
CA GLY A 99 -2.55 9.06 0.99
C GLY A 99 -1.03 9.20 1.11
N TYR A 100 -0.45 10.18 0.41
CA TYR A 100 0.98 10.48 0.44
C TYR A 100 1.44 10.96 1.82
N GLU A 101 0.75 11.93 2.41
CA GLU A 101 1.01 12.44 3.76
C GLU A 101 0.86 11.34 4.81
N LYS A 102 -0.21 10.54 4.72
CA LYS A 102 -0.43 9.39 5.62
C LYS A 102 0.67 8.35 5.46
N GLY A 103 1.11 8.07 4.23
CA GLY A 103 2.19 7.14 3.91
C GLY A 103 3.52 7.56 4.51
N GLN A 104 3.93 8.82 4.32
CA GLN A 104 5.17 9.34 4.89
C GLN A 104 5.16 9.28 6.43
N SER A 105 4.06 9.68 7.08
CA SER A 105 3.98 9.66 8.55
C SER A 105 4.05 8.24 9.14
N ASN A 106 3.45 7.26 8.46
CA ASN A 106 3.49 5.86 8.90
C ASN A 106 4.88 5.24 8.70
N ALA A 107 5.55 5.56 7.59
CA ALA A 107 6.90 5.07 7.32
C ALA A 107 7.90 5.58 8.38
N VAL A 108 7.84 6.87 8.72
CA VAL A 108 8.71 7.46 9.77
C VAL A 108 8.42 6.83 11.14
N LYS A 109 7.15 6.60 11.48
CA LYS A 109 6.79 5.93 12.74
C LYS A 109 7.33 4.50 12.77
N GLN A 110 7.15 3.72 11.70
CA GLN A 110 7.68 2.36 11.63
C GLN A 110 9.20 2.33 11.82
N GLN A 111 9.92 3.23 11.15
CA GLN A 111 11.37 3.37 11.33
C GLN A 111 11.74 3.72 12.78
N TYR A 112 10.98 4.61 13.42
CA TYR A 112 11.20 4.95 14.84
C TYR A 112 11.01 3.72 15.75
N TRP A 113 9.96 2.94 15.58
CA TRP A 113 9.71 1.74 16.40
C TRP A 113 10.81 0.70 16.21
N ILE A 114 11.26 0.47 14.97
CA ILE A 114 12.36 -0.45 14.67
C ILE A 114 13.66 0.03 15.32
N ALA A 115 14.01 1.31 15.19
CA ALA A 115 15.23 1.85 15.78
C ALA A 115 15.20 1.76 17.31
N ARG A 116 14.06 2.07 17.92
CA ARG A 116 13.87 1.98 19.36
C ARG A 116 13.95 0.53 19.86
N ASP A 117 13.31 -0.40 19.16
CA ASP A 117 13.31 -1.81 19.54
C ASP A 117 14.71 -2.43 19.37
N ASN A 118 15.50 -1.97 18.38
CA ASN A 118 16.92 -2.32 18.26
C ASN A 118 17.81 -1.72 19.36
N GLN A 119 17.44 -0.55 19.90
CA GLN A 119 18.17 0.11 20.98
C GLN A 119 17.76 -0.37 22.37
N ARG A 120 16.68 -1.14 22.49
CA ARG A 120 16.31 -1.72 23.78
C ARG A 120 17.42 -2.70 24.18
N PRO A 121 18.08 -2.48 25.33
CA PRO A 121 19.04 -3.47 25.82
C PRO A 121 18.27 -4.78 25.98
N LEU A 122 18.81 -5.87 25.40
CA LEU A 122 18.38 -7.20 25.81
C LEU A 122 18.54 -7.22 27.33
N LEU A 123 17.46 -7.52 28.05
CA LEU A 123 17.48 -7.71 29.51
C LEU A 123 18.38 -8.89 29.93
N ASP A 124 18.89 -9.64 28.96
CA ASP A 124 19.91 -10.67 29.11
C ASP A 124 21.26 -10.01 28.78
N ASP A 125 21.94 -9.50 29.81
CA ASP A 125 23.30 -8.97 29.71
C ASP A 125 24.36 -10.08 29.51
N GLY A 126 23.90 -11.33 29.37
CA GLY A 126 24.75 -12.51 29.23
C GLY A 126 25.38 -12.94 30.54
N TYR A 127 24.91 -12.40 31.67
CA TYR A 127 25.40 -12.76 32.99
C TYR A 127 24.29 -13.37 33.85
N GLU A 128 24.63 -14.39 34.62
CA GLU A 128 23.77 -14.98 35.64
C GLU A 128 24.17 -14.41 37.02
N GLU A 129 23.21 -13.80 37.72
CA GLU A 129 23.39 -13.27 39.06
C GLU A 129 22.95 -14.29 40.12
N THR A 130 23.88 -14.69 41.00
CA THR A 130 23.59 -15.56 42.16
C THR A 130 24.02 -14.88 43.46
N TYR A 131 23.18 -14.98 44.48
CA TYR A 131 23.40 -14.38 45.80
C TYR A 131 23.73 -15.46 46.83
N TYR A 132 24.88 -15.34 47.50
CA TYR A 132 25.29 -16.24 48.58
C TYR A 132 25.30 -15.49 49.92
N GLU A 133 24.58 -16.02 50.89
CA GLU A 133 24.64 -15.54 52.27
C GLU A 133 25.82 -16.18 53.00
N ILE A 134 26.64 -15.36 53.66
CA ILE A 134 27.70 -15.81 54.54
C ILE A 134 27.50 -15.24 55.95
N ASP A 135 27.66 -16.10 56.94
CA ASP A 135 27.69 -15.70 58.34
C ASP A 135 29.08 -15.17 58.67
N VAL A 136 29.19 -13.87 58.97
CA VAL A 136 30.45 -13.26 59.38
C VAL A 136 30.57 -13.35 60.90
N PRO A 137 31.56 -14.09 61.43
CA PRO A 137 31.74 -14.25 62.86
C PRO A 137 32.17 -12.94 63.52
N GLN A 138 31.98 -12.85 64.84
CA GLN A 138 32.43 -11.72 65.63
C GLN A 138 33.96 -11.55 65.46
N THR A 139 34.40 -10.36 65.08
CA THR A 139 35.83 -10.06 64.91
C THR A 139 36.20 -8.81 65.69
N ASP A 140 37.26 -8.93 66.48
CA ASP A 140 37.96 -7.82 67.12
C ASP A 140 39.21 -7.53 66.27
N ARG A 141 39.02 -6.73 65.22
CA ARG A 141 40.11 -6.27 64.34
C ARG A 141 40.16 -4.75 64.39
N ASP A 142 41.37 -4.20 64.49
CA ASP A 142 41.61 -2.75 64.50
C ASP A 142 40.98 -2.02 65.72
N GLY A 143 40.85 -2.73 66.86
CA GLY A 143 40.34 -2.17 68.12
C GLY A 143 38.82 -1.95 68.19
N VAL A 144 38.07 -2.41 67.18
CA VAL A 144 36.60 -2.29 67.12
C VAL A 144 35.96 -3.68 67.14
N ARG A 145 35.10 -3.90 68.13
CA ARG A 145 34.29 -5.11 68.25
C ARG A 145 33.14 -5.08 67.26
N ARG A 146 33.19 -5.93 66.24
CA ARG A 146 32.09 -6.07 65.27
C ARG A 146 31.20 -7.25 65.64
N GLU A 147 29.92 -6.99 65.79
CA GLU A 147 28.92 -8.02 66.08
C GLU A 147 28.73 -8.99 64.89
N PRO A 148 28.35 -10.26 65.15
CA PRO A 148 28.05 -11.21 64.08
C PRO A 148 26.99 -10.66 63.14
N THR A 149 27.26 -10.67 61.83
CA THR A 149 26.34 -10.12 60.83
C THR A 149 26.27 -11.03 59.62
N LYS A 150 25.06 -11.20 59.08
CA LYS A 150 24.85 -11.87 57.79
C LYS A 150 25.23 -10.92 56.66
N ARG A 151 26.11 -11.35 55.76
CA ARG A 151 26.45 -10.59 54.56
C ARG A 151 26.07 -11.35 53.31
N VAL A 152 25.56 -10.61 52.33
CA VAL A 152 25.21 -11.16 51.02
C VAL A 152 26.33 -10.82 50.05
N ILE A 153 26.87 -11.84 49.38
CA ILE A 153 27.80 -11.68 48.27
C ILE A 153 27.02 -11.90 46.98
N ARG A 154 27.03 -10.90 46.09
CA ARG A 154 26.52 -11.04 44.72
C ARG A 154 27.65 -11.54 43.83
N VAL A 155 27.43 -12.68 43.20
CA VAL A 155 28.33 -13.27 42.21
C VAL A 155 27.70 -13.11 40.84
N VAL A 156 28.46 -12.55 39.90
CA VAL A 156 28.03 -12.33 38.51
C VAL A 156 28.93 -13.20 37.64
N MET A 157 28.36 -14.22 36.99
CA MET A 157 29.10 -15.11 36.10
C MET A 157 28.60 -14.95 34.67
N PRO A 158 29.47 -15.02 33.64
CA PRO A 158 29.00 -15.09 32.27
C PRO A 158 28.18 -16.39 32.13
N LYS A 159 26.99 -16.27 31.53
CA LYS A 159 26.13 -17.41 31.21
C LYS A 159 26.93 -18.31 30.28
N GLU A 160 27.25 -19.53 30.72
CA GLU A 160 27.90 -20.50 29.84
C GLU A 160 26.96 -20.72 28.65
N GLU A 161 27.45 -20.45 27.44
CA GLU A 161 26.81 -20.98 26.25
C GLU A 161 26.90 -22.49 26.36
N THR A 162 25.84 -23.13 26.83
CA THR A 162 25.66 -24.58 26.71
C THR A 162 25.61 -24.90 25.23
N GLY A 163 26.79 -25.08 24.64
CA GLY A 163 26.97 -25.57 23.31
C GLY A 163 26.49 -27.02 23.24
N SER A 164 25.48 -27.23 22.40
CA SER A 164 25.20 -28.45 21.63
C SER A 164 25.11 -29.77 22.41
#